data_AF-A0AAW4Z3P8-F1
#
_entry.id   AF-A0AAW4Z3P8-F1
#
_cell.length_a   1.000
_cell.length_b   1.000
_cell.length_c   1.000
_cell.angle_alpha   90.00
_cell.angle_beta   90.00
_cell.angle_gamma   90.00
#
_symmetry.space_group_name_H-M   'P 1'
#
loop_
_entity.id
_entity.type
_entity.pdbx_description
1 polymer ?
#
loop_
_entity_poly.entity_id
_entity_poly.type
_entity_poly.pdbx_seq_one_letter_code
_entity_poly.pdbx_strand_id
1 'polypeptide(L)'
;MFTPALDRWETEPELLGRFDVDDIATEALLFQTGYLTVKHIEEPMLGYRLYTLGFPNQEVETSLNHALLPVLGLENAPRERKTLFTYLRAHDLAGLEAHLKALYAGLPHDWYRNNPIARYEGHYASVFYSHFAALGVNVTVEDASHHGKVDMTVDFAGHLYLFEFKVVEQLPEGSALE
;
A
#
# COMPACT_ATOMS: atom_id res chain seq x y z
N MET A 1 -1.78 4.93 7.54
CA MET A 1 -2.67 4.71 6.39
C MET A 1 -2.19 3.45 5.68
N PHE A 2 -3.07 2.47 5.46
CA PHE A 2 -2.76 1.28 4.66
C PHE A 2 -3.02 1.62 3.18
N THR A 3 -1.96 1.91 2.43
CA THR A 3 -2.07 2.44 1.06
C THR A 3 -2.68 1.47 0.05
N PRO A 4 -2.56 0.14 0.17
CA PRO A 4 -3.21 -0.79 -0.74
C PRO A 4 -4.75 -0.70 -0.73
N ALA A 5 -5.37 -0.35 0.40
CA ALA A 5 -6.82 -0.22 0.48
C ALA A 5 -7.37 1.00 -0.29
N LEU A 6 -6.51 1.92 -0.73
CA LEU A 6 -6.93 3.08 -1.52
C LEU A 6 -7.45 2.69 -2.92
N ASP A 7 -7.01 1.55 -3.45
CA ASP A 7 -7.45 1.10 -4.78
C ASP A 7 -8.91 0.59 -4.78
N ARG A 8 -9.41 0.14 -3.63
CA ARG A 8 -10.77 -0.37 -3.48
C ARG A 8 -11.32 -0.09 -2.07
N TRP A 9 -11.80 1.12 -1.86
CA TRP A 9 -12.37 1.56 -0.59
C TRP A 9 -13.90 1.63 -0.66
N GLU A 10 -14.62 1.04 0.29
CA GLU A 10 -16.09 1.12 0.36
C GLU A 10 -16.56 2.14 1.41
N THR A 11 -17.50 3.02 1.07
CA THR A 11 -18.01 4.06 1.98
C THR A 11 -19.44 4.51 1.63
N GLU A 12 -20.10 5.20 2.57
CA GLU A 12 -21.42 5.81 2.39
C GLU A 12 -21.30 7.24 1.83
N PRO A 13 -22.20 7.68 0.94
CA PRO A 13 -22.11 8.99 0.29
C PRO A 13 -22.18 10.17 1.27
N GLU A 14 -22.88 10.01 2.40
CA GLU A 14 -23.01 11.03 3.43
C GLU A 14 -21.67 11.36 4.10
N LEU A 15 -20.76 10.38 4.19
CA LEU A 15 -19.42 10.58 4.77
C LEU A 15 -18.51 11.39 3.87
N LEU A 16 -18.66 11.27 2.55
CA LEU A 16 -17.89 12.04 1.57
C LEU A 16 -18.26 13.52 1.52
N GLY A 17 -19.48 13.86 1.95
CA GLY A 17 -19.98 15.23 2.01
C GLY A 17 -19.74 15.94 3.34
N ARG A 18 -19.13 15.31 4.35
CA ARG A 18 -18.81 15.96 5.63
C ARG A 18 -17.59 16.85 5.49
N PHE A 19 -17.76 18.13 5.83
CA PHE A 19 -16.72 19.18 5.78
C PHE A 19 -16.38 19.70 7.17
N ASP A 20 -16.41 18.84 8.19
CA ASP A 20 -15.80 19.19 9.46
C ASP A 20 -14.29 19.03 9.31
N VAL A 21 -13.56 20.15 9.23
CA VAL A 21 -12.11 20.13 9.00
C VAL A 21 -11.38 19.44 10.16
N ASP A 22 -11.97 19.45 11.36
CA ASP A 22 -11.41 18.81 12.56
C ASP A 22 -11.76 17.31 12.63
N ASP A 23 -12.71 16.81 11.82
CA ASP A 23 -13.18 15.41 11.81
C ASP A 23 -13.46 14.89 10.37
N ILE A 24 -12.59 15.24 9.41
CA ILE A 24 -12.71 14.75 8.04
C ILE A 24 -12.07 13.36 7.92
N ALA A 25 -12.85 12.39 7.44
CA ALA A 25 -12.36 11.04 7.16
C ALA A 25 -11.32 11.07 6.02
N THR A 26 -10.35 10.15 6.05
CA THR A 26 -9.24 10.12 5.09
C THR A 26 -9.73 9.91 3.65
N GLU A 27 -10.67 9.00 3.47
CA GLU A 27 -11.33 8.71 2.20
C GLU A 27 -12.10 9.92 1.66
N ALA A 28 -12.74 10.70 2.54
CA ALA A 28 -13.43 11.93 2.16
C ALA A 28 -12.41 12.98 1.70
N LEU A 29 -11.31 13.16 2.43
CA LEU A 29 -10.24 14.07 2.02
C LEU A 29 -9.65 13.68 0.66
N LEU A 30 -9.30 12.41 0.45
CA LEU A 30 -8.73 11.93 -0.81
C LEU A 30 -9.73 12.03 -1.97
N PHE A 31 -11.03 11.80 -1.72
CA PHE A 31 -12.07 12.02 -2.71
C PHE A 31 -12.21 13.50 -3.10
N GLN A 32 -12.33 14.39 -2.11
CA GLN A 32 -12.51 15.83 -2.33
C GLN A 32 -11.29 16.48 -3.01
N THR A 33 -10.09 15.96 -2.75
CA THR A 33 -8.84 16.42 -3.38
C THR A 33 -8.58 15.76 -4.74
N GLY A 34 -9.44 14.84 -5.19
CA GLY A 34 -9.37 14.19 -6.50
C GLY A 34 -8.38 13.02 -6.59
N TYR A 35 -7.80 12.58 -5.47
CA TYR A 35 -6.96 11.38 -5.43
C TYR A 35 -7.78 10.09 -5.58
N LEU A 36 -9.01 10.09 -5.06
CA LEU A 36 -9.97 9.00 -5.26
C LEU A 36 -11.19 9.49 -6.03
N THR A 37 -11.80 8.59 -6.79
CA THR A 37 -13.06 8.82 -7.48
C THR A 37 -14.00 7.62 -7.31
N VAL A 38 -15.28 7.82 -7.58
CA VAL A 38 -16.26 6.72 -7.54
C VAL A 38 -16.00 5.78 -8.71
N LYS A 39 -15.73 4.51 -8.39
CA LYS A 39 -15.57 3.41 -9.33
C LYS A 39 -16.84 2.61 -9.50
N HIS A 40 -17.57 2.42 -8.40
CA HIS A 40 -18.82 1.68 -8.41
C HIS A 40 -19.82 2.26 -7.42
N ILE A 41 -21.10 2.11 -7.74
CA ILE A 41 -22.21 2.50 -6.87
C ILE A 41 -23.16 1.32 -6.81
N GLU A 42 -23.41 0.84 -5.60
CA GLU A 42 -24.39 -0.19 -5.30
C GLU A 42 -25.53 0.41 -4.49
N GLU A 43 -26.74 -0.13 -4.64
CA GLU A 43 -27.89 0.18 -3.79
C GLU A 43 -28.46 -1.13 -3.22
N PRO A 44 -27.82 -1.72 -2.18
CA PRO A 44 -28.23 -3.02 -1.64
C PRO A 44 -29.65 -3.03 -1.06
N MET A 45 -30.11 -1.87 -0.60
CA MET A 45 -31.46 -1.65 -0.08
C MET A 45 -31.97 -0.30 -0.58
N LEU A 46 -33.28 -0.16 -0.79
CA LEU A 46 -33.87 1.09 -1.30
C LEU A 46 -33.48 2.28 -0.41
N GLY A 47 -32.80 3.26 -1.00
CA GLY A 47 -32.30 4.45 -0.32
C GLY A 47 -30.95 4.30 0.38
N TYR A 48 -30.33 3.11 0.38
CA TYR A 48 -29.02 2.86 0.96
C TYR A 48 -27.98 2.63 -0.14
N ARG A 49 -27.09 3.60 -0.35
CA ARG A 49 -26.07 3.54 -1.41
C ARG A 49 -24.69 3.28 -0.82
N LEU A 50 -23.95 2.35 -1.43
CA LEU A 50 -22.56 2.06 -1.12
C LEU A 50 -21.69 2.47 -2.31
N TYR A 51 -20.65 3.26 -2.04
CA TYR A 51 -19.71 3.70 -3.06
C TYR A 51 -18.40 2.95 -2.91
N THR A 52 -17.94 2.35 -3.99
CA THR A 52 -16.54 1.89 -4.10
C THR A 52 -15.72 3.01 -4.72
N LEU A 53 -14.69 3.44 -4.00
CA LEU A 53 -13.71 4.43 -4.43
C LEU A 53 -12.42 3.75 -4.88
N GLY A 54 -11.72 4.39 -5.80
CA GLY A 54 -10.40 4.00 -6.24
C GLY A 54 -9.71 5.12 -7.04
N PHE A 55 -8.47 4.91 -7.43
CA PHE A 55 -7.71 5.92 -8.17
C PHE A 55 -8.33 6.22 -9.54
N PRO A 56 -8.50 7.50 -9.93
CA PRO A 56 -9.13 7.84 -11.21
C PRO A 56 -8.34 7.33 -12.41
N ASN A 57 -7.01 7.33 -12.31
CA ASN A 57 -6.08 6.85 -13.32
C ASN A 57 -4.70 6.56 -12.67
N GLN A 58 -3.80 5.97 -13.46
CA GLN A 58 -2.46 5.58 -13.01
C GLN A 58 -1.56 6.77 -12.66
N GLU A 59 -1.73 7.93 -13.30
CA GLU A 59 -0.93 9.13 -13.00
C GLU A 59 -1.20 9.62 -11.57
N VAL A 60 -2.47 9.66 -11.18
CA VAL A 60 -2.89 10.06 -9.83
C VAL A 60 -2.43 9.05 -8.78
N GLU A 61 -2.57 7.74 -9.05
CA GLU A 61 -2.03 6.68 -8.19
C GLU A 61 -0.51 6.82 -8.00
N THR A 62 0.23 7.00 -9.10
CA THR A 62 1.68 7.15 -9.09
C THR A 62 2.09 8.38 -8.27
N SER A 63 1.43 9.52 -8.50
CA SER A 63 1.72 10.77 -7.81
C SER A 63 1.45 10.68 -6.32
N LEU A 64 0.31 10.11 -5.92
CA LEU A 64 0.00 9.95 -4.49
C LEU A 64 1.00 9.02 -3.82
N ASN A 65 1.26 7.84 -4.40
CA ASN A 65 2.21 6.89 -3.81
C ASN A 65 3.62 7.49 -3.73
N HIS A 66 4.04 8.26 -4.74
CA HIS A 66 5.30 8.99 -4.69
C HIS A 66 5.34 10.02 -3.54
N ALA A 67 4.24 10.73 -3.27
CA ALA A 67 4.14 11.68 -2.16
C ALA A 67 4.10 10.98 -0.78
N LEU A 68 3.63 9.74 -0.72
CA LEU A 68 3.53 8.96 0.52
C LEU A 68 4.86 8.31 0.94
N LEU A 69 5.80 8.07 0.02
CA LEU A 69 7.08 7.40 0.33
C LEU A 69 7.82 8.00 1.56
N PRO A 70 8.01 9.32 1.69
CA PRO A 70 8.69 9.90 2.86
C PRO A 70 7.95 9.63 4.18
N VAL A 71 6.62 9.66 4.13
CA VAL A 71 5.76 9.41 5.30
C VAL A 71 5.80 7.93 5.70
N LEU A 72 6.03 7.04 4.74
CA LEU A 72 6.23 5.61 4.95
C LEU A 72 7.67 5.26 5.39
N GLY A 73 8.53 6.26 5.63
CA GLY A 73 9.90 6.04 6.10
C GLY A 73 10.89 5.72 4.98
N LEU A 74 10.50 5.86 3.71
CA LEU A 74 11.40 5.73 2.57
C LEU A 74 11.89 7.10 2.11
N GLU A 75 13.20 7.29 2.08
CA GLU A 75 13.77 8.43 1.38
C GLU A 75 13.40 8.33 -0.11
N ASN A 76 12.67 9.33 -0.61
CA ASN A 76 12.14 9.35 -1.96
C ASN A 76 13.23 9.71 -3.00
N ALA A 77 14.26 8.87 -3.09
CA ALA A 77 15.42 9.11 -3.94
C ALA A 77 15.15 8.65 -5.38
N PRO A 78 15.29 9.54 -6.39
CA PRO A 78 15.17 9.17 -7.81
C PRO A 78 16.05 7.99 -8.22
N ARG A 79 17.19 7.80 -7.53
CA ARG A 79 18.10 6.67 -7.72
C ARG A 79 17.42 5.34 -7.44
N GLU A 80 16.69 5.21 -6.33
CA GLU A 80 16.09 3.93 -5.92
C GLU A 80 15.00 3.50 -6.91
N ARG A 81 14.20 4.45 -7.42
CA ARG A 81 13.22 4.16 -8.49
C ARG A 81 13.90 3.75 -9.79
N LYS A 82 14.97 4.43 -10.19
CA LYS A 82 15.75 4.06 -11.39
C LYS A 82 16.35 2.67 -11.26
N THR A 83 16.85 2.32 -10.07
CA THR A 83 17.40 1.00 -9.77
C THR A 83 16.30 -0.07 -9.86
N LEU A 84 15.15 0.14 -9.22
CA LEU A 84 13.99 -0.76 -9.33
C LEU A 84 13.58 -0.99 -10.79
N PHE A 85 13.42 0.09 -11.56
CA PHE A 85 13.11 0.01 -12.99
C PHE A 85 14.13 -0.81 -13.77
N THR A 86 15.42 -0.65 -13.46
CA THR A 86 16.50 -1.37 -14.14
C THR A 86 16.39 -2.87 -13.88
N TYR A 87 16.14 -3.28 -12.64
CA TYR A 87 15.98 -4.69 -12.30
C TYR A 87 14.73 -5.32 -12.94
N LEU A 88 13.60 -4.61 -12.94
CA LEU A 88 12.38 -5.05 -13.62
C LEU A 88 12.61 -5.22 -15.13
N ARG A 89 13.24 -4.22 -15.76
CA ARG A 89 13.53 -4.25 -17.20
C ARG A 89 14.50 -5.35 -17.62
N ALA A 90 15.44 -5.70 -16.75
CA ALA A 90 16.40 -6.78 -17.00
C ALA A 90 15.87 -8.17 -16.61
N HIS A 91 14.69 -8.25 -15.98
CA HIS A 91 14.21 -9.45 -15.27
C HIS A 91 15.24 -10.01 -14.27
N ASP A 92 16.00 -9.13 -13.64
CA ASP A 92 17.03 -9.50 -12.68
C ASP A 92 16.39 -9.73 -11.30
N LEU A 93 15.94 -10.97 -11.07
CA LEU A 93 15.32 -11.36 -9.81
C LEU A 93 16.29 -11.26 -8.62
N ALA A 94 17.58 -11.53 -8.83
CA ALA A 94 18.58 -11.45 -7.77
C ALA A 94 18.83 -9.98 -7.37
N GLY A 95 18.95 -9.09 -8.36
CA GLY A 95 19.03 -7.65 -8.14
C GLY A 95 17.78 -7.09 -7.48
N LEU A 96 16.59 -7.54 -7.92
CA LEU A 96 15.31 -7.16 -7.33
C LEU A 96 15.21 -7.60 -5.86
N GLU A 97 15.57 -8.85 -5.55
CA GLU A 97 15.58 -9.35 -4.16
C GLU A 97 16.53 -8.53 -3.28
N ALA A 98 17.75 -8.26 -3.75
CA ALA A 98 18.72 -7.45 -3.02
C ALA A 98 18.22 -6.01 -2.79
N HIS A 99 17.60 -5.41 -3.81
CA HIS A 99 16.98 -4.08 -3.74
C HIS A 99 15.92 -4.02 -2.65
N LEU A 100 15.01 -5.00 -2.63
CA LEU A 100 13.88 -5.04 -1.71
C LEU A 100 14.33 -5.34 -0.27
N LYS A 101 15.37 -6.18 -0.07
CA LYS A 101 16.01 -6.36 1.24
C LYS A 101 16.65 -5.07 1.76
N ALA A 102 17.35 -4.34 0.89
CA ALA A 102 17.97 -3.07 1.25
C ALA A 102 16.91 -2.01 1.59
N LEU A 103 15.82 -1.96 0.82
CA LEU A 103 14.66 -1.09 1.07
C LEU A 103 14.13 -1.27 2.50
N TYR A 104 13.93 -2.51 2.94
CA TYR A 104 13.46 -2.80 4.30
C TYR A 104 14.49 -2.55 5.38
N ALA A 105 15.76 -2.88 5.14
CA ALA A 105 16.83 -2.62 6.10
C ALA A 105 17.00 -1.11 6.39
N GLY A 106 16.61 -0.25 5.45
CA GLY A 106 16.63 1.20 5.61
C GLY A 106 15.45 1.78 6.41
N LEU A 107 14.39 1.00 6.68
CA LEU A 107 13.24 1.51 7.43
C LEU A 107 13.61 1.70 8.91
N PRO A 108 13.19 2.81 9.56
CA PRO A 108 13.53 3.05 10.96
C PRO A 108 12.93 1.97 11.86
N HIS A 109 13.78 1.33 12.68
CA HIS A 109 13.37 0.31 13.64
C HIS A 109 12.34 0.81 14.68
N ASP A 110 12.26 2.13 14.92
CA ASP A 110 11.34 2.69 15.92
C ASP A 110 9.86 2.67 15.47
N TRP A 111 9.59 2.54 14.16
CA TRP A 111 8.22 2.29 13.66
C TRP A 111 7.65 0.96 14.18
N TYR A 112 8.52 0.01 14.49
CA TYR A 112 8.17 -1.28 15.10
C TYR A 112 7.63 -1.13 16.53
N ARG A 113 8.04 -0.08 17.26
CA ARG A 113 7.77 0.07 18.71
C ARG A 113 6.63 1.03 19.04
N ASN A 114 6.40 2.04 18.21
CA ASN A 114 5.55 3.18 18.58
C ASN A 114 4.13 3.15 17.99
N ASN A 115 3.72 2.08 17.29
CA ASN A 115 2.39 2.01 16.65
C ASN A 115 1.58 0.79 17.15
N PRO A 116 0.78 0.92 18.22
CA PRO A 116 0.07 -0.20 18.85
C PRO A 116 -1.16 -0.69 18.05
N ILE A 117 -1.53 -0.04 16.94
CA ILE A 117 -2.80 -0.29 16.24
C ILE A 117 -2.55 -0.41 14.74
N ALA A 118 -2.02 -1.56 14.33
CA ALA A 118 -2.22 -2.23 13.03
C ALA A 118 -0.98 -3.10 12.72
N ARG A 119 -1.16 -4.40 12.92
CA ARG A 119 -0.57 -5.51 12.15
C ARG A 119 0.69 -5.15 11.35
N TYR A 120 1.85 -5.61 11.85
CA TYR A 120 3.17 -5.55 11.20
C TYR A 120 3.16 -5.72 9.67
N GLU A 121 2.31 -6.62 9.14
CA GLU A 121 2.15 -6.89 7.71
C GLU A 121 1.64 -5.69 6.90
N GLY A 122 0.68 -4.93 7.43
CA GLY A 122 0.03 -3.84 6.69
C GLY A 122 0.99 -2.69 6.37
N HIS A 123 1.88 -2.37 7.30
CA HIS A 123 2.88 -1.33 7.06
C HIS A 123 3.89 -1.74 5.97
N TYR A 124 4.47 -2.93 6.07
CA TYR A 124 5.43 -3.42 5.07
C TYR A 124 4.77 -3.58 3.69
N ALA A 125 3.55 -4.13 3.63
CA ALA A 125 2.79 -4.19 2.40
C ALA A 125 2.50 -2.78 1.82
N SER A 126 2.24 -1.77 2.66
CA SER A 126 2.08 -0.38 2.20
C SER A 126 3.37 0.20 1.63
N VAL A 127 4.51 -0.03 2.29
CA VAL A 127 5.83 0.39 1.80
C VAL A 127 6.10 -0.23 0.44
N PHE A 128 5.86 -1.54 0.31
CA PHE A 128 6.09 -2.28 -0.92
C PHE A 128 5.17 -1.82 -2.05
N TYR A 129 3.86 -1.78 -1.80
CA TYR A 129 2.87 -1.30 -2.76
C TYR A 129 3.23 0.12 -3.23
N SER A 130 3.47 1.05 -2.31
CA SER A 130 3.79 2.43 -2.66
C SER A 130 5.12 2.56 -3.42
N HIS A 131 6.12 1.72 -3.14
CA HIS A 131 7.39 1.72 -3.86
C HIS A 131 7.24 1.30 -5.33
N PHE A 132 6.41 0.29 -5.62
CA PHE A 132 6.08 -0.11 -6.99
C PHE A 132 5.10 0.84 -7.66
N ALA A 133 4.01 1.22 -6.99
CA ALA A 133 3.00 2.13 -7.55
C ALA A 133 3.61 3.51 -7.87
N ALA A 134 4.57 4.01 -7.09
CA ALA A 134 5.31 5.23 -7.39
C ALA A 134 6.22 5.13 -8.63
N LEU A 135 6.49 3.91 -9.14
CA LEU A 135 7.16 3.70 -10.43
C LEU A 135 6.17 3.79 -11.61
N GLY A 136 4.86 3.75 -11.34
CA GLY A 136 3.82 3.74 -12.38
C GLY A 136 3.69 2.40 -13.10
N VAL A 137 4.05 1.30 -12.42
CA VAL A 137 3.74 -0.05 -12.90
C VAL A 137 2.34 -0.45 -12.43
N ASN A 138 1.73 -1.43 -13.10
CA ASN A 138 0.43 -1.91 -12.67
C ASN A 138 0.61 -2.85 -11.48
N VAL A 139 -0.01 -2.51 -10.34
CA VAL A 139 0.08 -3.26 -9.10
C VAL A 139 -1.32 -3.68 -8.68
N THR A 140 -1.49 -4.94 -8.30
CA THR A 140 -2.74 -5.45 -7.76
C THR A 140 -2.46 -6.10 -6.42
N VAL A 141 -3.26 -5.77 -5.41
CA VAL A 141 -3.15 -6.34 -4.07
C VAL A 141 -4.43 -7.10 -3.76
N GLU A 142 -4.29 -8.34 -3.32
CA GLU A 142 -5.41 -9.14 -2.81
C GLU A 142 -5.53 -8.93 -1.30
N ASP A 143 -6.78 -8.76 -0.83
CA ASP A 143 -7.06 -8.42 0.56
C ASP A 143 -6.66 -9.57 1.50
N ALA A 144 -5.98 -9.23 2.59
CA ALA A 144 -5.53 -10.15 3.63
C ALA A 144 -6.67 -10.57 4.57
N SER A 145 -7.88 -10.73 4.03
CA SER A 145 -9.05 -11.05 4.82
C SER A 145 -8.99 -12.49 5.33
N HIS A 146 -9.11 -12.61 6.65
CA HIS A 146 -9.18 -13.84 7.46
C HIS A 146 -7.92 -14.71 7.65
N HIS A 147 -6.89 -14.65 6.81
CA HIS A 147 -5.71 -15.56 6.92
C HIS A 147 -4.35 -14.89 7.16
N GLY A 148 -4.27 -13.55 7.25
CA GLY A 148 -3.02 -12.85 7.56
C GLY A 148 -1.95 -12.99 6.48
N LYS A 149 -2.38 -12.91 5.22
CA LYS A 149 -1.54 -13.07 4.04
C LYS A 149 -1.97 -12.05 2.99
N VAL A 150 -1.21 -10.97 2.88
CA VAL A 150 -1.28 -10.05 1.76
C VAL A 150 -0.53 -10.68 0.60
N ASP A 151 -1.19 -10.79 -0.54
CA ASP A 151 -0.54 -11.18 -1.79
C ASP A 151 -0.57 -9.98 -2.75
N MET A 152 0.53 -9.73 -3.45
CA MET A 152 0.68 -8.60 -4.37
C MET A 152 1.25 -9.09 -5.71
N THR A 153 0.64 -8.63 -6.79
CA THR A 153 1.10 -8.86 -8.16
C THR A 153 1.58 -7.55 -8.79
N VAL A 154 2.73 -7.58 -9.44
CA VAL A 154 3.23 -6.47 -10.28
C VAL A 154 3.31 -6.94 -11.72
N ASP A 155 2.63 -6.23 -12.61
CA ASP A 155 2.75 -6.42 -14.06
C ASP A 155 3.72 -5.40 -14.64
N PHE A 156 4.80 -5.90 -15.23
CA PHE A 156 5.76 -5.09 -15.96
C PHE A 156 6.15 -5.76 -17.27
N ALA A 157 5.85 -5.09 -18.39
CA ALA A 157 6.24 -5.51 -19.74
C ALA A 157 5.84 -6.96 -20.10
N GLY A 158 4.69 -7.44 -19.61
CA GLY A 158 4.20 -8.80 -19.86
C GLY A 158 4.77 -9.86 -18.91
N HIS A 159 5.49 -9.46 -17.87
CA HIS A 159 5.97 -10.32 -16.80
C HIS A 159 5.22 -10.02 -15.52
N LEU A 160 4.66 -11.06 -14.91
CA LEU A 160 3.98 -10.99 -13.62
C LEU A 160 4.95 -11.40 -12.51
N TYR A 161 5.13 -10.51 -11.54
CA TYR A 161 5.91 -10.75 -10.33
C TYR A 161 4.94 -10.94 -9.17
N LEU A 162 5.02 -12.09 -8.51
CA LEU A 162 4.14 -12.44 -7.39
C LEU A 162 4.91 -12.30 -6.08
N PHE A 163 4.32 -11.58 -5.14
CA PHE A 163 4.88 -11.34 -3.82
C PHE A 163 3.91 -11.84 -2.76
N GLU A 164 4.42 -12.65 -1.85
CA GLU A 164 3.68 -13.20 -0.71
C GLU A 164 4.32 -12.64 0.56
N PHE A 165 3.56 -11.88 1.34
CA PHE A 165 4.05 -11.34 2.60
C PHE A 165 3.82 -12.35 3.73
N LYS A 166 4.87 -12.59 4.53
CA LYS A 166 4.81 -13.43 5.73
C LYS A 166 5.37 -12.68 6.92
N VAL A 167 4.59 -12.61 8.00
CA VAL A 167 5.12 -12.20 9.30
C VAL A 167 5.68 -13.44 9.98
N VAL A 168 6.98 -13.49 10.17
CA VAL A 168 7.61 -14.50 11.02
C VAL A 168 7.63 -13.93 12.44
N GLU A 169 6.82 -14.48 13.34
CA GLU A 169 6.98 -14.21 14.76
C GLU A 169 8.39 -14.68 15.16
N GLN A 170 9.26 -13.74 15.53
CA GLN A 170 10.52 -14.10 16.17
C GLN A 170 10.17 -14.66 17.55
N LEU A 171 10.04 -15.99 17.65
CA LEU A 171 10.08 -16.67 18.93
C LEU A 171 11.42 -16.30 19.59
N PRO A 172 11.42 -15.83 20.86
CA PRO A 172 12.67 -15.57 21.56
C PRO A 172 13.51 -16.85 21.56
N GLU A 173 14.75 -16.75 21.07
CA GLU A 173 15.72 -17.84 21.24
C GLU A 173 15.85 -18.14 22.74
N GLY A 174 15.67 -19.42 23.08
CA GLY A 174 15.38 -19.95 24.41
C GLY A 174 16.00 -19.26 25.62
N SER A 175 15.16 -18.92 26.59
CA SER A 175 15.55 -19.02 28.00
C SER A 175 15.32 -20.47 28.44
N ALA A 176 16.41 -21.19 28.71
CA ALA A 176 16.35 -22.51 29.33
C ALA A 176 15.50 -22.47 30.61
N LEU A 177 14.66 -23.48 30.79
CA LEU A 177 14.06 -23.79 32.07
C LEU A 177 15.18 -24.24 33.02
N GLU A 178 15.46 -23.45 34.04
CA GLU A 178 15.95 -23.91 35.35
C GLU A 178 15.02 -23.38 36.44
#